data_AF-A0A6L2PQU8-F1
#
_entry.id   AF-A0A6L2PQU8-F1
#
_cell.length_a   1.000
_cell.length_b   1.000
_cell.length_c   1.000
_cell.angle_alpha   90.00
_cell.angle_beta   90.00
_cell.angle_gamma   90.00
#
_symmetry.space_group_name_H-M   'P 1'
#
loop_
_entity.id
_entity.type
_entity.pdbx_description
1 polymer ?
#
loop_
_entity_poly.entity_id
_entity_poly.type
_entity_poly.pdbx_seq_one_letter_code
_entity_poly.pdbx_strand_id
1 'polypeptide(L)'
;MMVVVRVAASVNGSRTCMSMGSSKQDVIRRRLLIDGDGTGDDRRLNVLLKSFIKWCNATNEPAGESQILHDRMLAQLAQCEFAVTKSRLSASMSAAELQNYKNLSLLIETGIEAAKRDIESTKLDFQEAKTVRKNRIEYDVLAKVINEQPDRKETDEKLSQLRKELNSLEETREQLERKLDMRRKQFHVLVASIHQLQAMLDDSETEEIMDVAFGAFDDDASDSQKVAPPQPEPMFE
;
A
#
# COMPACT_ATOMS: atom_id res chain seq x y z
N MET A 1 4.31 7.14 -22.51
CA MET A 1 5.31 8.19 -22.22
C MET A 1 6.19 7.74 -21.08
N MET A 2 7.39 7.24 -21.39
CA MET A 2 8.42 6.85 -20.41
C MET A 2 8.99 8.11 -19.76
N VAL A 3 8.90 8.22 -18.43
CA VAL A 3 9.66 9.24 -17.68
C VAL A 3 10.97 8.58 -17.26
N VAL A 4 12.02 8.96 -17.98
CA VAL A 4 13.38 8.48 -17.82
C VAL A 4 14.02 9.07 -16.56
N VAL A 5 14.67 8.16 -15.83
CA VAL A 5 15.54 8.32 -14.68
C VAL A 5 16.57 9.44 -14.86
N ARG A 6 16.76 10.28 -13.83
CA ARG A 6 18.03 10.97 -13.56
C ARG A 6 18.31 10.97 -12.06
N VAL A 7 18.95 9.91 -11.59
CA VAL A 7 19.72 9.89 -10.34
C VAL A 7 21.06 10.53 -10.66
N ALA A 8 21.31 11.74 -10.16
CA ALA A 8 22.62 12.37 -10.21
C ALA A 8 23.35 12.04 -8.90
N ALA A 9 24.25 11.06 -8.98
CA ALA A 9 25.33 10.91 -8.01
C ALA A 9 26.39 11.98 -8.32
N SER A 10 26.70 12.83 -7.35
CA SER A 10 27.93 13.64 -7.36
C SER A 10 28.68 13.40 -6.06
N VAL A 11 29.87 12.87 -6.25
CA VAL A 11 30.84 12.40 -5.26
C VAL A 11 31.80 13.55 -4.92
N ASN A 12 32.18 13.63 -3.65
CA ASN A 12 33.37 14.27 -3.10
C ASN A 12 33.52 15.80 -3.19
N GLY A 13 33.09 16.46 -2.12
CA GLY A 13 33.69 17.70 -1.64
C GLY A 13 34.34 17.49 -0.28
N SER A 14 35.60 17.02 -0.27
CA SER A 14 36.46 17.06 0.92
C SER A 14 36.70 18.51 1.32
N ARG A 15 35.90 19.05 2.24
CA ARG A 15 36.24 20.27 2.98
C ARG A 15 36.92 19.87 4.28
N THR A 16 38.23 19.67 4.21
CA THR A 16 39.13 19.85 5.35
C THR A 16 39.08 21.33 5.73
N CYS A 17 38.14 21.72 6.58
CA CYS A 17 38.25 22.97 7.32
C CYS A 17 39.32 22.78 8.39
N MET A 18 40.49 23.35 8.15
CA MET A 18 41.49 23.58 9.18
C MET A 18 40.84 24.39 10.31
N SER A 19 40.51 23.72 11.42
CA SER A 19 40.10 24.36 12.68
C SER A 19 41.34 24.94 13.37
N MET A 20 41.87 26.03 12.81
CA MET A 20 42.84 26.89 13.48
C MET A 20 42.08 27.98 14.23
N GLY A 21 41.64 27.63 15.42
CA GLY A 21 41.13 28.56 16.42
C GLY A 21 41.00 27.74 17.69
N SER A 22 41.70 28.13 18.77
CA SER A 22 41.31 27.65 20.10
C SER A 22 39.80 27.80 20.18
N SER A 23 39.10 26.67 20.20
CA SER A 23 37.67 26.65 19.95
C SER A 23 37.01 27.57 20.96
N LYS A 24 35.87 28.18 20.65
CA LYS A 24 35.15 29.03 21.63
C LYS A 24 34.97 28.30 22.97
N GLN A 25 34.89 26.97 22.95
CA GLN A 25 34.93 26.11 24.15
C GLN A 25 36.24 26.23 24.94
N ASP A 26 37.40 26.31 24.30
CA ASP A 26 38.69 26.47 25.00
C ASP A 26 38.83 27.84 25.65
N VAL A 27 38.28 28.89 25.03
CA VAL A 27 38.22 30.23 25.63
C VAL A 27 37.26 30.24 26.83
N ILE A 28 36.09 29.59 26.69
CA ILE A 28 35.12 29.43 27.78
C ILE A 28 35.69 28.58 28.93
N ARG A 29 36.39 27.48 28.63
CA ARG A 29 37.09 26.64 29.62
C ARG A 29 38.16 27.43 30.36
N ARG A 30 39.01 28.19 29.65
CA ARG A 30 40.03 29.06 30.28
C ARG A 30 39.38 30.13 31.15
N ARG A 31 38.28 30.75 30.71
CA ARG A 31 37.57 31.76 31.49
C ARG A 31 36.92 31.17 32.75
N LEU A 32 36.29 30.00 32.64
CA LEU A 32 35.73 29.26 33.78
C LEU A 32 36.79 28.80 34.78
N LEU A 33 37.99 28.44 34.33
CA LEU A 33 39.11 28.08 35.21
C LEU A 33 39.69 29.30 35.96
N ILE A 34 39.60 30.50 35.37
CA ILE A 34 40.08 31.74 35.98
C ILE A 34 39.05 32.32 36.96
N ASP A 35 37.76 32.30 36.59
CA ASP A 35 36.65 32.85 37.39
C ASP A 35 36.03 31.82 38.37
N GLY A 36 36.29 30.53 38.17
CA GLY A 36 35.73 29.44 38.98
C GLY A 36 36.62 29.10 40.18
N ASP A 37 36.48 29.84 41.28
CA ASP A 37 37.00 29.59 42.66
C ASP A 37 38.54 29.39 42.81
N GLY A 38 39.28 28.96 41.79
CA GLY A 38 40.66 28.45 41.90
C GLY A 38 41.75 29.51 42.06
N THR A 39 41.50 30.77 41.67
CA THR A 39 42.44 31.88 41.90
C THR A 39 42.23 32.59 43.24
N GLY A 40 41.05 32.41 43.86
CA GLY A 40 40.70 32.99 45.15
C GLY A 40 41.27 32.20 46.32
N ASP A 41 41.28 30.87 46.21
CA ASP A 41 41.72 29.98 47.30
C ASP A 41 43.24 30.00 47.50
N ASP A 42 44.05 30.02 46.45
CA ASP A 42 45.50 30.19 46.56
C ASP A 42 45.86 31.52 47.24
N ARG A 43 45.14 32.60 46.93
CA ARG A 43 45.29 33.89 47.60
C ARG A 43 44.91 33.81 49.08
N ARG A 44 43.83 33.11 49.44
CA ARG A 44 43.39 32.92 50.84
C ARG A 44 44.42 32.14 51.64
N LEU A 45 44.94 31.04 51.09
CA LEU A 45 45.99 30.22 51.71
C LEU A 45 47.28 31.00 51.91
N ASN A 46 47.70 31.80 50.91
CA ASN A 46 48.87 32.68 51.04
C ASN A 46 48.69 33.75 52.13
N VAL A 47 47.49 34.29 52.31
CA VAL A 47 47.19 35.26 53.38
C VAL A 47 47.20 34.60 54.76
N LEU A 48 46.65 33.39 54.88
CA LEU A 48 46.69 32.60 56.12
C LEU A 48 48.14 32.28 56.50
N LEU A 49 48.96 31.81 55.55
CA LEU A 49 50.37 31.52 55.76
C LEU A 49 51.16 32.73 56.24
N LYS A 50 50.97 33.90 55.62
CA LYS A 50 51.61 35.15 56.06
C LYS A 50 51.16 35.56 57.47
N SER A 51 49.89 35.38 57.79
CA SER A 51 49.32 35.68 59.12
C SER A 51 49.89 34.74 60.19
N PHE A 52 50.07 33.47 59.85
CA PHE A 52 50.69 32.46 60.71
C PHE A 52 52.16 32.75 60.99
N ILE A 53 52.94 33.05 59.96
CA ILE A 53 54.35 33.45 60.12
C ILE A 53 54.46 34.72 60.97
N LYS A 54 53.56 35.70 60.78
CA LYS A 54 53.53 36.92 61.60
C LYS A 54 53.22 36.61 63.08
N TRP A 55 52.25 35.72 63.32
CA TRP A 55 51.88 35.29 64.68
C TRP A 55 53.03 34.56 65.39
N CYS A 56 53.73 33.64 64.71
CA CYS A 56 54.88 32.93 65.28
C CYS A 56 56.06 33.84 65.64
N ASN A 57 56.22 34.98 64.96
CA ASN A 57 57.30 35.94 65.19
C ASN A 57 56.89 37.10 66.12
N ALA A 58 55.68 37.09 66.68
CA ALA A 58 55.17 38.12 67.59
C ALA A 58 55.60 37.88 69.04
N THR A 59 56.91 37.83 69.30
CA THR A 59 57.49 37.50 70.62
C THR A 59 57.40 38.63 71.66
N ASN A 60 56.99 39.85 71.29
CA ASN A 60 56.96 41.04 72.15
C ASN A 60 55.64 41.86 72.05
N GLU A 61 54.60 41.34 71.41
CA GLU A 61 53.31 42.04 71.27
C GLU A 61 52.43 41.86 72.52
N PRO A 62 51.58 42.83 72.89
CA PRO A 62 50.66 42.69 74.02
C PRO A 62 49.73 41.48 73.81
N ALA A 63 49.48 40.71 74.86
CA ALA A 63 48.77 39.43 74.81
C ALA A 63 47.39 39.50 74.11
N GLY A 64 46.72 40.66 74.13
CA GLY A 64 45.44 40.88 73.45
C GLY A 64 45.53 40.86 71.91
N GLU A 65 46.62 41.38 71.32
CA GLU A 65 46.77 41.44 69.86
C GLU A 65 47.14 40.08 69.26
N SER A 66 47.93 39.30 69.99
CA SER A 66 48.27 37.92 69.61
C SER A 66 47.02 37.02 69.58
N GLN A 67 46.10 37.19 70.54
CA GLN A 67 44.84 36.44 70.57
C GLN A 67 43.91 36.81 69.40
N ILE A 68 43.77 38.10 69.08
CA ILE A 68 42.96 38.57 67.94
C ILE A 68 43.50 38.00 66.61
N LEU A 69 44.82 37.94 66.45
CA LEU A 69 45.45 37.36 65.26
C LEU A 69 45.20 35.85 65.17
N HIS A 70 45.27 35.14 66.30
CA HIS A 70 44.94 33.72 66.39
C HIS A 70 43.48 33.43 66.00
N ASP A 71 42.52 34.18 66.55
CA ASP A 71 41.09 34.00 66.25
C ASP A 71 40.79 34.32 64.77
N ARG A 72 41.49 35.32 64.21
CA ARG A 72 41.42 35.63 62.78
C ARG A 72 41.97 34.50 61.91
N MET A 73 43.05 33.83 62.31
CA MET A 73 43.59 32.67 61.60
C MET A 73 42.63 31.49 61.65
N LEU A 74 42.01 31.22 62.80
CA LEU A 74 40.99 30.17 62.93
C LEU A 74 39.79 30.43 62.01
N ALA A 75 39.31 31.68 61.95
CA ALA A 75 38.23 32.04 61.04
C ALA A 75 38.62 31.87 59.56
N GLN A 76 39.86 32.20 59.19
CA GLN A 76 40.38 31.99 57.83
C GLN A 76 40.55 30.50 57.50
N LEU A 77 40.97 29.67 58.46
CA LEU A 77 41.07 28.22 58.29
C LEU A 77 39.68 27.61 58.06
N ALA A 78 38.68 27.97 58.86
CA ALA A 78 37.30 27.52 58.69
C ALA A 78 36.72 27.90 57.31
N GLN A 79 37.07 29.08 56.78
CA GLN A 79 36.69 29.48 55.42
C GLN A 79 37.36 28.62 54.34
N CYS A 80 38.62 28.23 54.53
CA CYS A 80 39.33 27.33 53.61
C CYS A 80 38.70 25.93 53.62
N GLU A 81 38.39 25.39 54.80
CA GLU A 81 37.72 24.09 54.95
C GLU A 81 36.33 24.08 54.28
N PHE A 82 35.57 25.16 54.44
CA PHE A 82 34.29 25.34 53.77
C PHE A 82 34.45 25.38 52.25
N ALA A 83 35.42 26.15 51.73
CA ALA A 83 35.68 26.25 50.30
C ALA A 83 36.04 24.89 49.68
N VAL A 84 36.91 24.11 50.34
CA VAL A 84 37.27 22.75 49.91
C VAL A 84 36.05 21.83 49.90
N THR A 85 35.23 21.88 50.94
CA THR A 85 34.02 21.04 51.04
C THR A 85 33.00 21.40 49.97
N LYS A 86 32.77 22.69 49.74
CA LYS A 86 31.91 23.20 48.67
C LYS A 86 32.41 22.74 47.30
N SER A 87 33.70 22.92 47.01
CA SER A 87 34.31 22.50 45.74
C SER A 87 34.14 20.99 45.49
N ARG A 88 34.37 20.16 46.51
CA ARG A 88 34.15 18.71 46.43
C ARG A 88 32.70 18.35 46.14
N LEU A 89 31.74 19.00 46.81
CA LEU A 89 30.32 18.75 46.58
C LEU A 89 29.90 19.20 45.17
N SER A 90 30.36 20.38 44.73
CA SER A 90 30.12 20.86 43.37
C SER A 90 30.69 19.92 42.31
N ALA A 91 31.91 19.40 42.51
CA ALA A 91 32.49 18.41 41.60
C ALA A 91 31.66 17.12 41.55
N SER A 92 31.19 16.62 42.69
CA SER A 92 30.31 15.45 42.76
C SER A 92 28.96 15.70 42.08
N MET A 93 28.37 16.88 42.28
CA MET A 93 27.12 17.29 41.62
C MET A 93 27.31 17.34 40.10
N SER A 94 28.34 18.02 39.61
CA SER A 94 28.63 18.11 38.18
C SER A 94 28.90 16.75 37.53
N ALA A 95 29.54 15.82 38.24
CA ALA A 95 29.73 14.45 37.77
C ALA A 95 28.39 13.71 37.63
N ALA A 96 27.49 13.86 38.60
CA ALA A 96 26.14 13.28 38.55
C ALA A 96 25.28 13.89 37.43
N GLU A 97 25.32 15.22 37.28
CA GLU A 97 24.64 15.94 36.19
C GLU A 97 25.14 15.48 34.83
N LEU A 98 26.46 15.34 34.65
CA LEU A 98 27.04 14.85 33.39
C LEU A 98 26.53 13.46 33.06
N GLN A 99 26.40 12.58 34.05
CA GLN A 99 25.85 11.24 33.83
C GLN A 99 24.36 11.30 33.45
N ASN A 100 23.59 12.18 34.09
CA ASN A 100 22.18 12.40 33.75
C ASN A 100 22.02 12.90 32.30
N TYR A 101 22.86 13.85 31.86
CA TYR A 101 22.83 14.34 30.49
C TYR A 101 23.21 13.26 29.47
N LYS A 102 24.15 12.37 29.79
CA LYS A 102 24.46 11.21 28.95
C LYS A 102 23.27 10.27 28.81
N ASN A 103 22.61 9.95 29.92
CA ASN A 103 21.43 9.08 29.92
C ASN A 103 20.28 9.73 29.12
N LEU A 104 20.07 11.04 29.28
CA LEU A 104 19.06 11.77 28.52
C LEU A 104 19.37 11.78 27.01
N SER A 105 20.65 11.94 26.62
CA SER A 105 21.06 11.84 25.22
C SER A 105 20.70 10.48 24.63
N LEU A 106 21.05 9.38 25.33
CA LEU A 106 20.74 8.03 24.90
C LEU A 106 19.23 7.78 24.77
N LEU A 107 18.44 8.31 25.71
CA LEU A 107 16.98 8.21 25.66
C LEU A 107 16.42 8.93 24.42
N ILE A 108 16.92 10.13 24.13
CA ILE A 108 16.51 10.91 22.95
C ILE A 108 16.91 10.18 21.67
N GLU A 109 18.14 9.65 21.58
CA GLU A 109 18.61 8.87 20.43
C GLU A 109 17.72 7.64 20.19
N THR A 110 17.42 6.89 21.25
CA THR A 110 16.52 5.72 21.18
C THR A 110 15.11 6.12 20.73
N GLY A 111 14.60 7.26 21.23
CA GLY A 111 13.31 7.80 20.83
C GLY A 111 13.28 8.23 19.36
N ILE A 112 14.36 8.82 18.86
CA ILE A 112 14.51 9.18 17.44
C ILE A 112 14.52 7.92 16.56
N GLU A 113 15.24 6.88 16.97
CA GLU A 113 15.27 5.61 16.23
C GLU A 113 13.90 4.92 16.22
N ALA A 114 13.17 4.94 17.34
CA ALA A 114 11.80 4.43 17.40
C ALA A 114 10.88 5.21 16.46
N ALA A 115 10.89 6.55 16.52
CA ALA A 115 10.07 7.38 15.65
C ALA A 115 10.41 7.17 14.15
N LYS A 116 11.68 6.96 13.80
CA LYS A 116 12.07 6.61 12.43
C LYS A 116 11.46 5.28 11.98
N ARG A 117 11.52 4.25 12.83
CA ARG A 117 10.88 2.95 12.55
C ARG A 117 9.36 3.09 12.38
N ASP A 118 8.71 3.88 13.22
CA ASP A 118 7.26 4.11 13.13
C ASP A 118 6.87 4.83 11.83
N ILE A 119 7.69 5.80 11.37
CA ILE A 119 7.51 6.46 10.08
C ILE A 119 7.64 5.46 8.93
N GLU A 120 8.64 4.58 8.97
CA GLU A 120 8.84 3.55 7.95
C GLU A 120 7.65 2.57 7.90
N SER A 121 7.18 2.10 9.06
CA SER A 121 5.99 1.25 9.17
C SER A 121 4.75 1.96 8.60
N THR A 122 4.47 3.18 9.05
CA THR A 122 3.30 3.96 8.60
C THR A 122 3.34 4.21 7.08
N LYS A 123 4.54 4.36 6.51
CA LYS A 123 4.71 4.52 5.06
C LYS A 123 4.36 3.26 4.28
N LEU A 124 4.66 2.07 4.82
CA LEU A 124 4.26 0.79 4.22
C LEU A 124 2.73 0.62 4.31
N ASP A 125 2.15 0.84 5.49
CA ASP A 125 0.70 0.76 5.69
C ASP A 125 -0.06 1.71 4.77
N PHE A 126 0.49 2.92 4.56
CA PHE A 126 -0.08 3.89 3.63
C PHE A 126 -0.06 3.41 2.17
N GLN A 127 1.01 2.74 1.74
CA GLN A 127 1.10 2.17 0.39
C GLN A 127 0.13 1.00 0.21
N GLU A 128 -0.03 0.16 1.23
CA GLU A 128 -1.02 -0.91 1.22
C GLU A 128 -2.44 -0.34 1.14
N ALA A 129 -2.77 0.63 1.99
CA ALA A 129 -4.07 1.31 1.99
C ALA A 129 -4.38 1.97 0.63
N LYS A 130 -3.37 2.55 -0.03
CA LYS A 130 -3.51 3.11 -1.38
C LYS A 130 -3.82 2.02 -2.41
N THR A 131 -3.18 0.87 -2.30
CA THR A 131 -3.42 -0.29 -3.16
C THR A 131 -4.83 -0.84 -2.97
N VAL A 132 -5.25 -1.04 -1.73
CA VAL A 132 -6.63 -1.47 -1.40
C VAL A 132 -7.66 -0.50 -1.95
N ARG A 133 -7.42 0.81 -1.81
CA ARG A 133 -8.31 1.83 -2.39
C ARG A 133 -8.39 1.74 -3.91
N LYS A 134 -7.24 1.57 -4.59
CA LYS A 134 -7.21 1.39 -6.05
C LYS A 134 -8.03 0.18 -6.47
N ASN A 135 -7.80 -0.97 -5.84
CA ASN A 135 -8.52 -2.21 -6.15
C ASN A 135 -10.03 -2.04 -5.93
N ARG A 136 -10.43 -1.38 -4.84
CA ARG A 136 -11.84 -1.09 -4.56
C ARG A 136 -12.49 -0.26 -5.67
N ILE A 137 -11.80 0.77 -6.17
CA ILE A 137 -12.30 1.59 -7.27
C ILE A 137 -12.43 0.76 -8.56
N GLU A 138 -11.46 -0.09 -8.85
CA GLU A 138 -11.51 -0.99 -10.02
C GLU A 138 -12.70 -1.96 -9.93
N TYR A 139 -12.94 -2.55 -8.76
CA TYR A 139 -14.12 -3.38 -8.52
C TYR A 139 -15.43 -2.61 -8.65
N ASP A 140 -15.51 -1.39 -8.10
CA ASP A 140 -16.71 -0.55 -8.22
C ASP A 140 -17.02 -0.20 -9.69
N VAL A 141 -15.98 0.03 -10.50
CA VAL A 141 -16.14 0.26 -11.95
C VAL A 141 -16.64 -1.00 -12.65
N LEU A 142 -16.03 -2.16 -12.39
CA LEU A 142 -16.46 -3.43 -12.97
C LEU A 142 -17.90 -3.78 -12.56
N ALA A 143 -18.26 -3.57 -11.30
CA ALA A 143 -19.60 -3.80 -10.79
C ALA A 143 -20.65 -2.94 -11.50
N LYS A 144 -20.33 -1.68 -11.83
CA LYS A 144 -21.23 -0.83 -12.63
C LYS A 144 -21.48 -1.41 -14.01
N VAL A 145 -20.42 -1.83 -14.71
CA VAL A 145 -20.54 -2.44 -16.05
C VAL A 145 -21.33 -3.76 -15.99
N ILE A 146 -21.12 -4.58 -14.95
CA ILE A 146 -21.88 -5.83 -14.77
C ILE A 146 -23.36 -5.53 -14.52
N ASN A 147 -23.69 -4.50 -13.74
CA ASN A 147 -25.07 -4.13 -13.46
C ASN A 147 -25.82 -3.53 -14.67
N GLU A 148 -25.12 -3.11 -15.72
CA GLU A 148 -25.75 -2.71 -16.99
C GLU A 148 -26.28 -3.92 -17.77
N GLN A 149 -25.77 -5.13 -17.48
CA GLN A 149 -26.21 -6.38 -18.11
C GLN A 149 -27.43 -6.95 -17.35
N PRO A 150 -28.34 -7.65 -18.05
CA PRO A 150 -29.50 -8.28 -17.42
C PRO A 150 -29.09 -9.38 -16.44
N ASP A 151 -29.95 -9.65 -15.46
CA ASP A 151 -29.68 -10.70 -14.48
C ASP A 151 -29.54 -12.07 -15.19
N ARG A 152 -28.53 -12.82 -14.77
CA ARG A 152 -28.17 -14.09 -15.38
C ARG A 152 -29.28 -15.12 -15.20
N LYS A 153 -29.91 -15.16 -14.02
CA LYS A 153 -30.99 -16.12 -13.72
C LYS A 153 -32.20 -15.87 -14.62
N GLU A 154 -32.63 -14.62 -14.73
CA GLU A 154 -33.75 -14.25 -15.61
C GLU A 154 -33.45 -14.59 -17.08
N THR A 155 -32.21 -14.37 -17.52
CA THR A 155 -31.79 -14.66 -18.89
C THR A 155 -31.77 -16.17 -19.15
N ASP A 156 -31.28 -16.96 -18.20
CA ASP A 156 -31.27 -18.43 -18.28
C ASP A 156 -32.70 -19.02 -18.28
N GLU A 157 -33.62 -18.45 -17.51
CA GLU A 157 -35.03 -18.83 -17.49
C GLU A 157 -35.71 -18.54 -18.84
N LYS A 158 -35.54 -17.33 -19.38
CA LYS A 158 -36.04 -16.96 -20.71
C LYS A 158 -35.49 -17.89 -21.79
N LEU A 159 -34.21 -18.24 -21.71
CA LEU A 159 -33.54 -19.13 -22.66
C LEU A 159 -34.06 -20.56 -22.56
N SER A 160 -34.33 -21.05 -21.35
CA SER A 160 -34.98 -22.35 -21.11
C SER A 160 -36.40 -22.38 -21.68
N GLN A 161 -37.17 -21.31 -21.49
CA GLN A 161 -38.52 -21.20 -22.03
C GLN A 161 -38.52 -21.17 -23.57
N LEU A 162 -37.67 -20.34 -24.19
CA LEU A 162 -37.51 -20.27 -25.64
C LEU A 162 -37.11 -21.62 -26.23
N ARG A 163 -36.23 -22.38 -25.56
CA ARG A 163 -35.87 -23.75 -25.99
C ARG A 163 -37.07 -24.70 -25.98
N LYS A 164 -37.93 -24.62 -24.96
CA LYS A 164 -39.15 -25.45 -24.90
C LYS A 164 -40.13 -25.07 -26.01
N GLU A 165 -40.31 -23.78 -26.26
CA GLU A 165 -41.17 -23.27 -27.33
C GLU A 165 -40.65 -23.67 -28.72
N LEU A 166 -39.33 -23.64 -28.92
CA LEU A 166 -38.71 -24.09 -30.16
C LEU A 166 -38.95 -25.58 -30.39
N ASN A 167 -38.72 -26.42 -29.36
CA ASN A 167 -38.97 -27.86 -29.46
C ASN A 167 -40.45 -28.17 -29.74
N SER A 168 -41.39 -27.45 -29.13
CA SER A 168 -42.82 -27.67 -29.39
C SER A 168 -43.23 -27.21 -30.80
N LEU A 169 -42.66 -26.12 -31.30
CA LEU A 169 -42.84 -25.67 -32.67
C LEU A 169 -42.27 -26.67 -33.68
N GLU A 170 -41.11 -27.26 -33.42
CA GLU A 170 -40.54 -28.32 -34.26
C GLU A 170 -41.44 -29.56 -34.27
N GLU A 171 -41.95 -30.00 -33.12
CA GLU A 171 -42.86 -31.14 -33.05
C GLU A 171 -44.16 -30.87 -33.81
N THR A 172 -44.77 -29.70 -33.63
CA THR A 172 -46.00 -29.33 -34.36
C THR A 172 -45.76 -29.20 -35.86
N ARG A 173 -44.62 -28.66 -36.28
CA ARG A 173 -44.21 -28.63 -37.69
C ARG A 173 -44.12 -30.05 -38.25
N GLU A 174 -43.43 -30.95 -37.56
CA GLU A 174 -43.28 -32.35 -38.00
C GLU A 174 -44.65 -33.06 -38.08
N GLN A 175 -45.54 -32.83 -37.10
CA GLN A 175 -46.90 -33.37 -37.13
C GLN A 175 -47.71 -32.85 -38.32
N LEU A 176 -47.59 -31.57 -38.67
CA LEU A 176 -48.26 -30.98 -39.83
C LEU A 176 -47.71 -31.53 -41.14
N GLU A 177 -46.39 -31.69 -41.22
CA GLU A 177 -45.69 -32.25 -42.39
C GLU A 177 -46.15 -33.70 -42.63
N ARG A 178 -46.22 -34.53 -41.58
CA ARG A 178 -46.80 -35.89 -41.66
C ARG A 178 -48.26 -35.89 -42.10
N LYS A 179 -49.08 -34.95 -41.63
CA LYS A 179 -50.50 -34.82 -42.06
C LYS A 179 -50.62 -34.41 -43.52
N LEU A 180 -49.76 -33.50 -43.97
CA LEU A 180 -49.71 -33.03 -45.35
C LEU A 180 -49.34 -34.19 -46.28
N ASP A 181 -48.32 -34.98 -45.94
CA ASP A 181 -47.92 -36.17 -46.67
C ASP A 181 -49.02 -37.23 -46.74
N MET A 182 -49.71 -37.48 -45.62
CA MET A 182 -50.86 -38.38 -45.61
C MET A 182 -51.95 -37.91 -46.58
N ARG A 183 -52.27 -36.61 -46.61
CA ARG A 183 -53.24 -36.03 -47.54
C ARG A 183 -52.77 -36.10 -48.99
N ARG A 184 -51.49 -35.86 -49.28
CA ARG A 184 -50.90 -36.05 -50.62
C ARG A 184 -51.10 -37.49 -51.09
N LYS A 185 -50.82 -38.48 -50.24
CA LYS A 185 -51.04 -39.90 -50.54
C LYS A 185 -52.52 -40.21 -50.78
N GLN A 186 -53.42 -39.73 -49.94
CA GLN A 186 -54.88 -39.89 -50.12
C GLN A 186 -55.37 -39.26 -51.44
N PHE A 187 -54.87 -38.07 -51.78
CA PHE A 187 -55.19 -37.41 -53.04
C PHE A 187 -54.68 -38.21 -54.23
N HIS A 188 -53.48 -38.78 -54.13
CA HIS A 188 -52.91 -39.65 -55.16
C HIS A 188 -53.78 -40.90 -55.41
N VAL A 189 -54.30 -41.52 -54.34
CA VAL A 189 -55.25 -42.65 -54.44
C VAL A 189 -56.55 -42.21 -55.11
N LEU A 190 -57.13 -41.07 -54.70
CA LEU A 190 -58.33 -40.53 -55.34
C LEU A 190 -58.13 -40.26 -56.83
N VAL A 191 -57.01 -39.63 -57.20
CA VAL A 191 -56.65 -39.37 -58.60
C VAL A 191 -56.49 -40.68 -59.37
N ALA A 192 -55.84 -41.69 -58.80
CA ALA A 192 -55.72 -43.01 -59.43
C ALA A 192 -57.09 -43.70 -59.60
N SER A 193 -57.98 -43.63 -58.59
CA SER A 193 -59.34 -44.17 -58.70
C SER A 193 -60.19 -43.42 -59.73
N ILE A 194 -60.03 -42.10 -59.86
CA ILE A 194 -60.69 -41.32 -60.92
C ILE A 194 -60.22 -41.80 -62.29
N HIS A 195 -58.91 -41.93 -62.52
CA HIS A 195 -58.39 -42.46 -63.78
C HIS A 195 -58.87 -43.89 -64.05
N GLN A 196 -59.00 -44.73 -63.03
CA GLN A 196 -59.51 -46.08 -63.17
C GLN A 196 -61.01 -46.11 -63.51
N LEU A 197 -61.81 -45.24 -62.88
CA LEU A 197 -63.23 -45.09 -63.22
C LEU A 197 -63.42 -44.47 -64.61
N GLN A 198 -62.57 -43.52 -65.02
CA GLN A 198 -62.54 -43.00 -66.38
C GLN A 198 -62.22 -44.11 -67.37
N ALA A 199 -61.20 -44.93 -67.12
CA ALA A 199 -60.89 -46.09 -67.97
C ALA A 199 -62.07 -47.07 -68.06
N MET A 200 -62.77 -47.34 -66.95
CA MET A 200 -63.98 -48.18 -66.98
C MET A 200 -65.17 -47.55 -67.71
N LEU A 201 -65.29 -46.21 -67.68
CA LEU A 201 -66.31 -45.48 -68.43
C LEU A 201 -65.98 -45.43 -69.91
N ASP A 202 -64.72 -45.20 -70.27
CA ASP A 202 -64.20 -45.25 -71.63
C ASP A 202 -64.34 -46.67 -72.21
N ASP A 203 -64.14 -47.71 -71.40
CA ASP A 203 -64.41 -49.12 -71.72
C ASP A 203 -65.93 -49.41 -71.88
N SER A 204 -66.82 -48.57 -71.33
CA SER A 204 -68.29 -48.72 -71.42
C SER A 204 -68.94 -47.90 -72.54
N GLU A 205 -68.32 -46.78 -72.93
CA GLU A 205 -68.77 -45.94 -74.05
C GLU A 205 -68.02 -46.23 -75.35
N THR A 206 -66.96 -47.05 -75.32
CA THR A 206 -66.17 -47.30 -76.52
C THR A 206 -65.48 -48.66 -76.46
N GLU A 207 -66.07 -49.66 -77.14
CA GLU A 207 -65.27 -50.25 -78.20
C GLU A 207 -64.94 -49.07 -79.14
N GLU A 208 -63.82 -48.40 -78.88
CA GLU A 208 -62.96 -47.66 -79.82
C GLU A 208 -62.16 -46.52 -79.14
N ILE A 209 -60.84 -46.63 -79.24
CA ILE A 209 -59.85 -45.54 -79.27
C ILE A 209 -59.18 -45.20 -77.92
N MET A 210 -58.24 -46.09 -77.59
CA MET A 210 -56.84 -45.79 -77.30
C MET A 210 -56.35 -44.45 -77.88
N ASP A 211 -56.10 -43.43 -77.03
CA ASP A 211 -54.88 -42.59 -76.98
C ASP A 211 -55.14 -41.34 -76.14
N VAL A 212 -54.50 -41.15 -74.97
CA VAL A 212 -53.88 -39.86 -74.62
C VAL A 212 -52.74 -40.06 -73.62
N ALA A 213 -51.57 -39.60 -74.03
CA ALA A 213 -50.31 -39.58 -73.31
C ALA A 213 -50.38 -39.00 -71.89
N PHE A 214 -49.77 -39.75 -70.97
CA PHE A 214 -49.44 -39.35 -69.60
C PHE A 214 -48.34 -38.27 -69.64
N GLY A 215 -48.73 -37.01 -69.43
CA GLY A 215 -47.79 -35.92 -69.20
C GLY A 215 -47.09 -36.12 -67.85
N ALA A 216 -45.79 -36.41 -67.91
CA ALA A 216 -44.90 -36.48 -66.77
C ALA A 216 -44.95 -35.16 -65.97
N PHE A 217 -45.53 -35.20 -64.78
CA PHE A 217 -45.20 -34.26 -63.72
C PHE A 217 -43.90 -34.77 -63.08
N ASP A 218 -42.77 -34.32 -63.61
CA ASP A 218 -41.50 -34.42 -62.91
C ASP A 218 -41.49 -33.38 -61.77
N ASP A 219 -41.50 -33.95 -60.58
CA ASP A 219 -41.16 -33.40 -59.29
C ASP A 219 -39.65 -33.12 -59.30
N ASP A 220 -39.22 -31.87 -59.53
CA ASP A 220 -37.82 -31.50 -59.31
C ASP A 220 -37.63 -30.87 -57.93
N ALA A 221 -36.80 -31.58 -57.19
CA ALA A 221 -36.48 -31.42 -55.79
C ALA A 221 -35.59 -30.19 -55.53
N SER A 222 -35.93 -29.50 -54.43
CA SER A 222 -35.01 -28.94 -53.45
C SER A 222 -33.69 -28.29 -53.93
N ASP A 223 -33.69 -26.96 -53.93
CA ASP A 223 -32.51 -26.11 -53.79
C ASP A 223 -31.77 -26.46 -52.48
N SER A 224 -30.65 -27.16 -52.60
CA SER A 224 -29.73 -27.46 -51.48
C SER A 224 -28.70 -26.35 -51.35
N GLN A 225 -29.09 -25.23 -50.74
CA GLN A 225 -28.13 -24.23 -50.29
C GLN A 225 -27.47 -24.71 -49.00
N LYS A 226 -26.27 -25.29 -49.16
CA LYS A 226 -25.40 -25.75 -48.08
C LYS A 226 -24.85 -24.52 -47.33
N VAL A 227 -25.57 -24.04 -46.31
CA VAL A 227 -25.04 -23.05 -45.36
C VAL A 227 -24.14 -23.78 -44.36
N ALA A 228 -22.86 -23.41 -44.34
CA ALA A 228 -21.85 -23.96 -43.45
C ALA A 228 -22.17 -23.66 -41.97
N PRO A 229 -21.76 -24.53 -41.02
CA PRO A 229 -21.89 -24.24 -39.59
C PRO A 229 -20.99 -23.05 -39.20
N PRO A 230 -21.45 -22.11 -38.36
CA PRO A 230 -20.58 -21.08 -37.80
C PRO A 230 -19.56 -21.74 -36.87
N GLN A 231 -18.28 -21.41 -37.06
CA GLN A 231 -17.22 -21.80 -36.15
C GLN A 231 -17.31 -20.99 -34.84
N PRO A 232 -17.01 -21.58 -33.67
CA PRO A 232 -16.85 -20.83 -32.44
C PRO A 232 -15.55 -20.01 -32.48
N GLU A 233 -15.67 -18.68 -32.40
CA GLU A 233 -14.53 -17.81 -32.12
C GLU A 233 -14.04 -17.98 -30.68
N PRO A 234 -12.73 -17.87 -30.44
CA PRO A 234 -12.12 -18.11 -29.13
C PRO A 234 -12.47 -16.98 -28.14
N MET A 235 -12.85 -17.39 -26.93
CA MET A 235 -12.84 -16.50 -25.77
C MET A 235 -11.41 -16.01 -25.53
N PHE A 236 -11.20 -14.70 -25.59
CA PHE A 236 -9.97 -14.05 -25.17
C PHE A 236 -9.79 -14.21 -23.66
N GLU A 237 -8.56 -14.56 -23.26
CA GLU A 237 -8.02 -14.48 -21.89
C GLU A 237 -7.90 -13.03 -21.41
#